data_AF-A0A916BGW1-F1
#
_entry.id   AF-A0A916BGW1-F1
#
_cell.length_a   1.000
_cell.length_b   1.000
_cell.length_c   1.000
_cell.angle_alpha   90.00
_cell.angle_beta   90.00
_cell.angle_gamma   90.00
#
_symmetry.space_group_name_H-M   'P 1'
#
loop_
_entity.id
_entity.type
_entity.pdbx_description
1 polymer ?
#
loop_
_entity_poly.entity_id
_entity_poly.type
_entity_poly.pdbx_seq_one_letter_code
_entity_poly.pdbx_strand_id
1 'polypeptide(L)'
;MSKIGFHISAGNHRGLSEALKKCAAAGNPLPVIFSVDQNIWLDIEQHSPTTVYIFRTQRNVRGKTIGDGPGSMYAGDPIKTARDWMAEMMPVWANNKAHYYAPLNEQDPAQIEGFTWLNAFTLECLNIAEANGYQLALYAFSGGNPKDVLTPAAGRPFTRDDAWRELIPSLQRAKANGHILLLHEYGFSFGELRYSQPWLALRYRHAYRHLAQHNADARLVISEASANAGFGMMDTAQWLNDVKWYDSEIMKDGVVIGCCLYQLGGDENFVKMVPQLADYISQTPTRPETEQADPVVAGPDLDADGQPASDEFIFLTSTGVAPTPTPGPVPTPEPGPTPPTPTPTPEPGPIPTPTPDPVPSPPEPAPTPTLTHPISAGPLDFNVTVARVRKDPDRPGQIIVTFQIDATGGSGEYQYACEGVALSGATRDRPSTKSGAIVETYKVTSIDGQTVVKKFFFAARDFPNAT
;
A
#
# COMPACT_ATOMS: atom_id res chain seq x y z
N MET A 1 23.13 13.06 2.75
CA MET A 1 22.32 14.18 3.25
C MET A 1 21.03 13.60 3.79
N SER A 2 20.36 14.34 4.67
CA SER A 2 19.00 13.97 5.12
C SER A 2 18.08 13.72 3.93
N LYS A 3 17.18 12.75 4.08
CA LYS A 3 16.11 12.39 3.16
C LYS A 3 14.78 13.06 3.55
N ILE A 4 14.73 13.85 4.63
CA ILE A 4 13.50 14.50 5.10
C ILE A 4 13.11 15.71 4.24
N GLY A 5 11.92 15.60 3.64
CA GLY A 5 11.14 16.61 2.95
C GLY A 5 9.78 16.82 3.62
N PHE A 6 8.92 17.65 3.02
CA PHE A 6 7.60 17.99 3.58
C PHE A 6 6.45 17.69 2.62
N HIS A 7 5.35 17.16 3.16
CA HIS A 7 4.06 17.10 2.48
C HIS A 7 3.28 18.40 2.77
N ILE A 8 2.92 19.16 1.75
CA ILE A 8 2.29 20.48 1.87
C ILE A 8 0.82 20.41 1.49
N SER A 9 -0.03 20.88 2.39
CA SER A 9 -1.47 20.94 2.23
C SER A 9 -1.99 22.38 2.32
N ALA A 10 -3.27 22.55 1.96
CA ALA A 10 -3.94 23.85 1.94
C ALA A 10 -4.13 24.41 3.35
N GLY A 11 -3.15 25.15 3.87
CA GLY A 11 -3.27 25.86 5.14
C GLY A 11 -1.96 26.46 5.62
N ASN A 12 -1.75 26.52 6.94
CA ASN A 12 -0.63 27.23 7.52
C ASN A 12 0.70 26.49 7.36
N HIS A 13 1.48 26.89 6.36
CA HIS A 13 2.85 26.43 6.09
C HIS A 13 3.94 27.45 6.48
N ARG A 14 3.69 28.30 7.49
CA ARG A 14 4.66 29.31 7.94
C ARG A 14 6.02 28.68 8.26
N GLY A 15 7.09 29.35 7.84
CA GLY A 15 8.46 28.92 8.07
C GLY A 15 9.04 28.03 6.97
N LEU A 16 8.23 27.59 5.99
CA LEU A 16 8.70 26.80 4.85
C LEU A 16 9.84 27.51 4.09
N SER A 17 9.64 28.76 3.68
CA SER A 17 10.65 29.51 2.91
C SER A 17 11.94 29.71 3.72
N GLU A 18 11.85 29.90 5.04
CA GLU A 18 13.04 29.99 5.92
C GLU A 18 13.75 28.66 6.09
N ALA A 19 13.00 27.55 6.18
CA ALA A 19 13.57 26.21 6.21
C ALA A 19 14.31 25.88 4.90
N LEU A 20 13.71 26.20 3.75
CA LEU A 20 14.33 26.04 2.43
C LEU A 20 15.66 26.80 2.35
N LYS A 21 15.66 28.10 2.67
CA LYS A 21 16.88 28.94 2.67
C LYS A 21 17.95 28.37 3.59
N LYS A 22 17.58 28.02 4.82
CA LYS A 22 18.52 27.54 5.84
C LYS A 22 19.19 26.23 5.43
N CYS A 23 18.40 25.28 4.95
CA CYS A 23 18.87 23.97 4.52
C CYS A 23 19.76 24.09 3.28
N ALA A 24 19.34 24.86 2.28
CA ALA A 24 20.13 25.12 1.07
C ALA A 24 21.46 25.84 1.38
N ALA A 25 21.45 26.86 2.25
CA ALA A 25 22.66 27.59 2.64
C ALA A 25 23.67 26.73 3.40
N ALA A 26 23.21 25.67 4.08
CA ALA A 26 24.06 24.69 4.75
C ALA A 26 24.61 23.60 3.79
N GLY A 27 24.26 23.64 2.50
CA GLY A 27 24.61 22.59 1.54
C GLY A 27 23.80 21.29 1.70
N ASN A 28 22.72 21.33 2.48
CA ASN A 28 21.83 20.20 2.77
C ASN A 28 20.37 20.61 2.47
N PRO A 29 20.00 20.89 1.21
CA PRO A 29 18.64 21.30 0.87
C PRO A 29 17.64 20.21 1.23
N LEU A 30 16.36 20.58 1.41
CA LEU A 30 15.30 19.58 1.47
C LEU A 30 15.37 18.75 0.17
N PRO A 31 15.39 17.42 0.22
CA PRO A 31 15.56 16.59 -0.95
C PRO A 31 14.30 16.58 -1.83
N VAL A 32 13.13 16.66 -1.21
CA VAL A 32 11.84 16.61 -1.90
C VAL A 32 10.79 17.43 -1.16
N ILE A 33 9.85 18.02 -1.91
CA ILE A 33 8.57 18.50 -1.40
C ILE A 33 7.46 17.89 -2.26
N PHE A 34 6.42 17.40 -1.60
CA PHE A 34 5.18 16.96 -2.22
C PHE A 34 4.07 17.94 -1.83
N SER A 35 3.30 18.45 -2.78
CA SER A 35 2.20 19.37 -2.47
C SER A 35 0.88 18.95 -3.10
N VAL A 36 -0.19 19.16 -2.36
CA VAL A 36 -1.56 18.96 -2.84
C VAL A 36 -2.23 20.31 -3.07
N ASP A 37 -2.52 20.63 -4.33
CA ASP A 37 -3.17 21.88 -4.78
C ASP A 37 -2.46 23.18 -4.32
N GLN A 38 -1.22 23.10 -3.83
CA GLN A 38 -0.42 24.26 -3.42
C GLN A 38 0.72 24.48 -4.40
N ASN A 39 0.68 25.56 -5.17
CA ASN A 39 1.80 25.94 -6.02
C ASN A 39 2.88 26.63 -5.19
N ILE A 40 3.96 25.91 -4.90
CA ILE A 40 5.12 26.40 -4.14
C ILE A 40 6.37 26.53 -5.01
N TRP A 41 6.23 26.45 -6.35
CA TRP A 41 7.37 26.45 -7.27
C TRP A 41 8.27 27.67 -7.07
N LEU A 42 7.70 28.86 -6.90
CA LEU A 42 8.45 30.11 -6.75
C LEU A 42 9.36 30.09 -5.53
N ASP A 43 8.87 29.59 -4.38
CA ASP A 43 9.67 29.45 -3.16
C ASP A 43 10.83 28.48 -3.35
N ILE A 44 10.58 27.35 -4.03
CA ILE A 44 11.61 26.35 -4.33
C ILE A 44 12.66 26.93 -5.29
N GLU A 45 12.23 27.54 -6.40
CA GLU A 45 13.11 28.13 -7.40
C GLU A 45 13.98 29.24 -6.81
N GLN A 46 13.42 30.03 -5.89
CA GLN A 46 14.14 31.14 -5.25
C GLN A 46 15.09 30.69 -4.13
N HIS A 47 14.73 29.66 -3.35
CA HIS A 47 15.41 29.36 -2.09
C HIS A 47 16.13 28.01 -2.04
N SER A 48 15.72 27.04 -2.85
CA SER A 48 16.29 25.70 -2.86
C SER A 48 16.09 25.02 -4.22
N PRO A 49 16.71 25.53 -5.31
CA PRO A 49 16.42 25.10 -6.67
C PRO A 49 16.78 23.64 -6.97
N THR A 50 17.53 22.97 -6.09
CA THR A 50 17.86 21.54 -6.17
C THR A 50 16.84 20.64 -5.47
N THR A 51 15.86 21.20 -4.74
CA THR A 51 14.79 20.43 -4.10
C THR A 51 13.85 19.87 -5.16
N VAL A 52 13.68 18.55 -5.17
CA VAL A 52 12.69 17.89 -6.03
C VAL A 52 11.29 18.35 -5.61
N TYR A 53 10.42 18.60 -6.57
CA TYR A 53 9.08 19.10 -6.31
C TYR A 53 8.06 18.27 -7.06
N ILE A 54 7.10 17.76 -6.31
CA ILE A 54 6.04 16.89 -6.80
C ILE A 54 4.71 17.58 -6.55
N PHE A 55 3.93 17.76 -7.62
CA PHE A 55 2.61 18.35 -7.54
C PHE A 55 1.52 17.30 -7.75
N ARG A 56 0.53 17.32 -6.85
CA ARG A 56 -0.72 16.59 -7.00
C ARG A 56 -1.87 17.58 -6.94
N THR A 57 -2.96 17.27 -7.65
CA THR A 57 -4.24 17.98 -7.48
C THR A 57 -5.30 17.08 -6.89
N GLN A 58 -6.12 17.62 -5.98
CA GLN A 58 -7.34 16.99 -5.46
C GLN A 58 -8.61 17.78 -5.81
N ARG A 59 -8.47 19.02 -6.31
CA ARG A 59 -9.58 19.93 -6.60
C ARG A 59 -9.81 20.11 -8.09
N ASN A 60 -11.06 20.02 -8.53
CA ASN A 60 -11.41 20.37 -9.91
C ASN A 60 -11.91 21.81 -10.02
N VAL A 61 -11.67 22.35 -11.21
CA VAL A 61 -12.33 23.55 -11.74
C VAL A 61 -13.77 23.15 -12.11
N ARG A 62 -14.71 23.21 -11.14
CA ARG A 62 -16.19 23.03 -11.23
C ARG A 62 -16.83 22.47 -9.93
N GLY A 63 -16.10 22.32 -8.83
CA GLY A 63 -16.67 21.97 -7.53
C GLY A 63 -16.91 20.47 -7.28
N LYS A 64 -16.29 19.58 -8.06
CA LYS A 64 -16.14 18.17 -7.69
C LYS A 64 -14.70 17.93 -7.22
N THR A 65 -14.52 17.26 -6.08
CA THR A 65 -13.22 16.74 -5.66
C THR A 65 -12.78 15.72 -6.71
N ILE A 66 -11.58 15.91 -7.28
CA ILE A 66 -10.99 14.95 -8.24
C ILE A 66 -10.55 13.66 -7.49
N GLY A 67 -10.51 13.70 -6.17
CA GLY A 67 -10.32 12.54 -5.31
C GLY A 67 -8.95 11.91 -5.46
N ASP A 68 -8.90 10.60 -5.25
CA ASP A 68 -7.67 9.80 -5.32
C ASP A 68 -7.38 9.26 -6.74
N GLY A 69 -8.32 9.43 -7.66
CA GLY A 69 -8.25 9.00 -9.06
C GLY A 69 -9.60 9.18 -9.76
N PRO A 70 -9.72 8.80 -11.04
CA PRO A 70 -10.98 8.90 -11.77
C PRO A 70 -12.09 8.07 -11.11
N GLY A 71 -13.32 8.57 -11.09
CA GLY A 71 -14.44 7.84 -10.45
C GLY A 71 -14.76 6.47 -11.08
N SER A 72 -14.23 6.19 -12.27
CA SER A 72 -14.36 4.90 -12.98
C SER A 72 -13.15 3.98 -12.80
N MET A 73 -12.30 4.21 -11.79
CA MET A 73 -11.18 3.30 -11.49
C MET A 73 -11.65 1.84 -11.43
N TYR A 74 -10.88 0.95 -12.04
CA TYR A 74 -11.11 -0.51 -12.10
C TYR A 74 -12.40 -0.95 -12.81
N ALA A 75 -13.06 -0.04 -13.54
CA ALA A 75 -14.24 -0.35 -14.34
C ALA A 75 -14.00 0.00 -15.81
N GLY A 76 -14.54 -0.83 -16.71
CA GLY A 76 -14.45 -0.57 -18.16
C GLY A 76 -13.02 -0.54 -18.70
N ASP A 77 -12.81 0.24 -19.75
CA ASP A 77 -11.54 0.32 -20.49
C ASP A 77 -10.52 1.22 -19.75
N PRO A 78 -9.36 0.68 -19.30
CA PRO A 78 -8.32 1.45 -18.63
C PRO A 78 -7.70 2.53 -19.53
N ILE A 79 -7.55 2.28 -20.84
CA ILE A 79 -6.90 3.21 -21.78
C ILE A 79 -7.78 4.42 -22.00
N LYS A 80 -9.08 4.20 -22.23
CA LYS A 80 -10.04 5.31 -22.33
C LYS A 80 -10.08 6.13 -21.04
N THR A 81 -10.11 5.46 -19.88
CA THR A 81 -10.16 6.12 -18.58
C THR A 81 -8.92 6.98 -18.34
N ALA A 82 -7.73 6.49 -18.71
CA ALA A 82 -6.49 7.25 -18.65
C ALA A 82 -6.51 8.50 -19.54
N ARG A 83 -7.02 8.39 -20.77
CA ARG A 83 -7.14 9.55 -21.69
C ARG A 83 -8.05 10.64 -21.14
N ASP A 84 -9.23 10.25 -20.67
CA ASP A 84 -10.19 11.19 -20.09
C ASP A 84 -9.60 11.86 -18.85
N TRP A 85 -8.98 11.07 -17.97
CA TRP A 85 -8.33 11.57 -16.76
C TRP A 85 -7.19 12.55 -17.07
N MET A 86 -6.28 12.18 -17.95
CA MET A 86 -5.14 13.02 -18.29
C MET A 86 -5.60 14.30 -19.00
N ALA A 87 -6.67 14.27 -19.80
CA ALA A 87 -7.26 15.47 -20.38
C ALA A 87 -7.75 16.47 -19.31
N GLU A 88 -8.21 15.99 -18.15
CA GLU A 88 -8.55 16.84 -17.00
C GLU A 88 -7.30 17.34 -16.25
N MET A 89 -6.23 16.54 -16.18
CA MET A 89 -5.00 16.89 -15.47
C MET A 89 -4.13 17.90 -16.22
N MET A 90 -4.00 17.79 -17.55
CA MET A 90 -3.05 18.60 -18.34
C MET A 90 -3.20 20.11 -18.10
N PRO A 91 -4.41 20.71 -18.12
CA PRO A 91 -4.57 22.15 -17.87
C PRO A 91 -4.19 22.54 -16.44
N VAL A 92 -4.33 21.65 -15.46
CA VAL A 92 -3.90 21.91 -14.08
C VAL A 92 -2.38 21.96 -14.02
N TRP A 93 -1.70 20.97 -14.62
CA TRP A 93 -0.24 20.89 -14.60
C TRP A 93 0.43 22.01 -15.39
N ALA A 94 -0.18 22.47 -16.48
CA ALA A 94 0.28 23.64 -17.23
C ALA A 94 0.34 24.92 -16.38
N ASN A 95 -0.49 25.02 -15.33
CA ASN A 95 -0.52 26.16 -14.41
C ASN A 95 0.26 25.93 -13.10
N ASN A 96 0.80 24.73 -12.90
CA ASN A 96 1.50 24.33 -11.67
C ASN A 96 2.81 23.65 -12.05
N LYS A 97 3.87 24.44 -12.24
CA LYS A 97 5.20 23.91 -12.61
C LYS A 97 5.74 23.01 -11.48
N ALA A 98 6.17 21.80 -11.83
CA ALA A 98 6.78 20.85 -10.91
C ALA A 98 7.78 19.95 -11.64
N HIS A 99 8.65 19.28 -10.87
CA HIS A 99 9.57 18.28 -11.42
C HIS A 99 8.84 16.98 -11.76
N TYR A 100 7.85 16.61 -10.93
CA TYR A 100 7.01 15.44 -11.14
C TYR A 100 5.54 15.75 -10.84
N TYR A 101 4.65 14.98 -11.46
CA TYR A 101 3.20 15.11 -11.30
C TYR A 101 2.61 13.78 -10.87
N ALA A 102 1.83 13.79 -9.80
CA ALA A 102 1.16 12.59 -9.29
C ALA A 102 -0.28 12.52 -9.81
N PRO A 103 -0.59 11.63 -10.78
CA PRO A 103 -1.93 11.54 -11.36
C PRO A 103 -2.91 10.76 -10.47
N LEU A 104 -2.42 9.99 -9.50
CA LEU A 104 -3.22 9.11 -8.64
C LEU A 104 -2.74 9.20 -7.20
N ASN A 105 -3.56 8.70 -6.29
CA ASN A 105 -3.26 8.52 -4.88
C ASN A 105 -3.88 7.25 -4.34
N GLU A 106 -3.21 6.60 -3.39
CA GLU A 106 -3.72 5.54 -2.51
C GLU A 106 -4.59 4.48 -3.18
N GLN A 107 -4.20 4.09 -4.39
CA GLN A 107 -4.90 3.05 -5.13
C GLN A 107 -4.78 1.70 -4.40
N ASP A 108 -5.90 1.05 -4.11
CA ASP A 108 -5.93 -0.26 -3.42
C ASP A 108 -6.90 -1.21 -4.14
N PRO A 109 -6.51 -1.76 -5.30
CA PRO A 109 -7.34 -2.73 -6.00
C PRO A 109 -7.65 -3.96 -5.13
N ALA A 110 -8.92 -4.28 -4.97
CA ALA A 110 -9.37 -5.43 -4.16
C ALA A 110 -9.11 -6.80 -4.82
N GLN A 111 -8.76 -6.82 -6.10
CA GLN A 111 -8.55 -8.00 -6.94
C GLN A 111 -7.30 -7.81 -7.80
N ILE A 112 -6.65 -8.92 -8.17
CA ILE A 112 -5.44 -8.90 -8.99
C ILE A 112 -5.69 -8.31 -10.39
N GLU A 113 -6.87 -8.54 -10.96
CA GLU A 113 -7.29 -7.94 -12.24
C GLU A 113 -7.34 -6.42 -12.17
N GLY A 114 -7.58 -5.85 -10.98
CA GLY A 114 -7.50 -4.42 -10.75
C GLY A 114 -6.06 -3.88 -10.87
N PHE A 115 -5.04 -4.66 -10.52
CA PHE A 115 -3.64 -4.30 -10.77
C PHE A 115 -3.26 -4.42 -12.25
N THR A 116 -3.77 -5.43 -12.96
CA THR A 116 -3.63 -5.51 -14.42
C THR A 116 -4.25 -4.28 -15.10
N TRP A 117 -5.45 -3.89 -14.68
CA TRP A 117 -6.14 -2.68 -15.14
C TRP A 117 -5.32 -1.42 -14.81
N LEU A 118 -4.83 -1.31 -13.58
CA LEU A 118 -4.03 -0.18 -13.12
C LEU A 118 -2.73 -0.02 -13.92
N ASN A 119 -2.04 -1.12 -14.24
CA ASN A 119 -0.85 -1.10 -15.09
C ASN A 119 -1.18 -0.56 -16.49
N ALA A 120 -2.25 -1.04 -17.13
CA ALA A 120 -2.67 -0.57 -18.45
C ALA A 120 -3.05 0.92 -18.44
N PHE A 121 -3.79 1.37 -17.41
CA PHE A 121 -4.11 2.77 -17.18
C PHE A 121 -2.84 3.61 -17.05
N THR A 122 -1.90 3.19 -16.19
CA THR A 122 -0.66 3.93 -15.93
C THR A 122 0.24 3.99 -17.16
N LEU A 123 0.34 2.94 -17.96
CA LEU A 123 1.08 2.95 -19.22
C LEU A 123 0.53 4.00 -20.20
N GLU A 124 -0.79 4.17 -20.27
CA GLU A 124 -1.38 5.22 -21.09
C GLU A 124 -1.18 6.62 -20.48
N CYS A 125 -1.24 6.78 -19.16
CA CYS A 125 -0.84 8.02 -18.51
C CYS A 125 0.61 8.40 -18.83
N LEU A 126 1.54 7.43 -18.78
CA LEU A 126 2.94 7.62 -19.15
C LEU A 126 3.09 8.04 -20.61
N ASN A 127 2.40 7.36 -21.55
CA ASN A 127 2.37 7.75 -22.96
C ASN A 127 2.00 9.22 -23.14
N ILE A 128 0.92 9.66 -22.49
CA ILE A 128 0.40 11.03 -22.61
C ILE A 128 1.35 12.02 -21.95
N ALA A 129 1.85 11.72 -20.75
CA ALA A 129 2.76 12.60 -20.02
C ALA A 129 4.06 12.83 -20.80
N GLU A 130 4.69 11.77 -21.28
CA GLU A 130 5.91 11.84 -22.08
C GLU A 130 5.71 12.64 -23.37
N ALA A 131 4.59 12.42 -24.08
CA ALA A 131 4.25 13.17 -25.28
C ALA A 131 4.05 14.68 -25.04
N ASN A 132 3.77 15.08 -23.80
CA ASN A 132 3.57 16.47 -23.38
C ASN A 132 4.75 17.01 -22.54
N GLY A 133 5.85 16.27 -22.41
CA GLY A 133 7.05 16.71 -21.67
C GLY A 133 6.92 16.68 -20.14
N TYR A 134 5.98 15.90 -19.60
CA TYR A 134 5.78 15.74 -18.16
C TYR A 134 6.41 14.46 -17.62
N GLN A 135 6.91 14.55 -16.39
CA GLN A 135 7.42 13.41 -15.61
C GLN A 135 6.38 13.03 -14.55
N LEU A 136 6.06 11.73 -14.44
CA LEU A 136 5.06 11.24 -13.49
C LEU A 136 5.68 10.68 -12.21
N ALA A 137 4.89 10.78 -11.14
CA ALA A 137 5.12 10.13 -9.86
C ALA A 137 3.98 9.13 -9.61
N LEU A 138 4.31 7.84 -9.66
CA LEU A 138 3.32 6.78 -9.86
C LEU A 138 2.71 6.26 -8.55
N TYR A 139 1.43 5.89 -8.64
CA TYR A 139 0.64 5.12 -7.66
C TYR A 139 0.32 5.76 -6.31
N ALA A 140 1.33 6.25 -5.59
CA ALA A 140 1.19 6.76 -4.23
C ALA A 140 0.44 5.76 -3.32
N PHE A 141 0.88 4.50 -3.32
CA PHE A 141 0.25 3.46 -2.50
C PHE A 141 0.29 3.83 -1.02
N SER A 142 -0.84 3.66 -0.32
CA SER A 142 -0.91 3.92 1.12
C SER A 142 -0.04 2.92 1.91
N GLY A 143 0.18 3.23 3.19
CA GLY A 143 0.97 2.40 4.09
C GLY A 143 0.48 0.95 4.14
N GLY A 144 1.33 0.03 3.68
CA GLY A 144 1.03 -1.39 3.65
C GLY A 144 0.42 -1.92 2.35
N ASN A 145 0.23 -1.08 1.33
CA ASN A 145 -0.21 -1.48 0.00
C ASN A 145 0.96 -1.49 -1.01
N PRO A 146 0.92 -2.35 -2.05
CA PRO A 146 -0.03 -3.45 -2.26
C PRO A 146 0.05 -4.51 -1.16
N LYS A 147 -1.08 -5.05 -0.72
CA LYS A 147 -1.20 -6.04 0.37
C LYS A 147 -1.51 -7.44 -0.16
N ASP A 148 -1.31 -8.45 0.70
CA ASP A 148 -1.78 -9.80 0.42
C ASP A 148 -3.30 -9.85 0.62
N VAL A 149 -3.99 -10.46 -0.33
CA VAL A 149 -5.42 -10.73 -0.25
C VAL A 149 -5.62 -12.23 -0.41
N LEU A 150 -5.43 -12.95 0.70
CA LEU A 150 -5.46 -14.42 0.72
C LEU A 150 -6.90 -14.98 0.72
N THR A 151 -7.88 -14.16 1.11
CA THR A 151 -9.31 -14.52 1.14
C THR A 151 -10.16 -13.39 0.57
N PRO A 152 -10.13 -13.16 -0.75
CA PRO A 152 -10.87 -12.07 -1.36
C PRO A 152 -12.38 -12.34 -1.32
N ALA A 153 -13.20 -11.28 -1.29
CA ALA A 153 -14.65 -11.38 -1.38
C ALA A 153 -15.12 -11.93 -2.75
N ALA A 154 -14.31 -11.71 -3.80
CA ALA A 154 -14.50 -12.23 -5.14
C ALA A 154 -13.15 -12.24 -5.88
N GLY A 155 -12.97 -13.09 -6.89
CA GLY A 155 -11.70 -13.24 -7.61
C GLY A 155 -10.76 -14.25 -6.93
N ARG A 156 -9.56 -14.42 -7.47
CA ARG A 156 -8.56 -15.34 -6.91
C ARG A 156 -7.74 -14.65 -5.80
N PRO A 157 -7.31 -15.40 -4.76
CA PRO A 157 -6.29 -14.91 -3.85
C PRO A 157 -5.04 -14.44 -4.58
N PHE A 158 -4.40 -13.40 -4.06
CA PHE A 158 -3.13 -12.90 -4.59
C PHE A 158 -2.25 -12.37 -3.47
N THR A 159 -0.94 -12.42 -3.69
CA THR A 159 0.07 -11.84 -2.81
C THR A 159 0.46 -10.45 -3.28
N ARG A 160 1.09 -9.66 -2.41
CA ARG A 160 1.72 -8.39 -2.77
C ARG A 160 2.72 -8.53 -3.92
N ASP A 161 3.41 -9.66 -4.04
CA ASP A 161 4.37 -9.91 -5.11
C ASP A 161 3.66 -10.16 -6.44
N ASP A 162 2.50 -10.81 -6.42
CA ASP A 162 1.63 -10.89 -7.61
C ASP A 162 1.19 -9.50 -8.06
N ALA A 163 0.78 -8.64 -7.11
CA ALA A 163 0.41 -7.26 -7.41
C ALA A 163 1.58 -6.46 -8.00
N TRP A 164 2.79 -6.56 -7.44
CA TRP A 164 3.98 -5.92 -8.00
C TRP A 164 4.32 -6.46 -9.40
N ARG A 165 4.12 -7.76 -9.64
CA ARG A 165 4.37 -8.40 -10.93
C ARG A 165 3.48 -7.82 -12.04
N GLU A 166 2.21 -7.57 -11.75
CA GLU A 166 1.28 -6.93 -12.69
C GLU A 166 1.73 -5.50 -13.07
N LEU A 167 2.44 -4.81 -12.17
CA LEU A 167 2.90 -3.43 -12.35
C LEU A 167 4.32 -3.34 -12.96
N ILE A 168 5.01 -4.45 -13.21
CA ILE A 168 6.37 -4.44 -13.79
C ILE A 168 6.46 -3.60 -15.07
N PRO A 169 5.54 -3.72 -16.06
CA PRO A 169 5.70 -3.01 -17.33
C PRO A 169 5.70 -1.47 -17.19
N SER A 170 4.80 -0.90 -16.41
CA SER A 170 4.78 0.54 -16.15
C SER A 170 6.00 1.00 -15.35
N LEU A 171 6.45 0.20 -14.39
CA LEU A 171 7.61 0.50 -13.55
C LEU A 171 8.94 0.40 -14.31
N GLN A 172 9.07 -0.54 -15.25
CA GLN A 172 10.20 -0.59 -16.18
C GLN A 172 10.26 0.67 -17.04
N ARG A 173 9.12 1.11 -17.59
CA ARG A 173 9.05 2.36 -18.34
C ARG A 173 9.36 3.56 -17.46
N ALA A 174 8.87 3.55 -16.23
CA ALA A 174 9.14 4.59 -15.26
C ALA A 174 10.64 4.76 -15.04
N LYS A 175 11.34 3.66 -14.75
CA LYS A 175 12.80 3.64 -14.59
C LYS A 175 13.52 4.12 -15.85
N ALA A 176 13.13 3.60 -17.02
CA ALA A 176 13.78 3.91 -18.30
C ALA A 176 13.68 5.40 -18.67
N ASN A 177 12.55 6.03 -18.36
CA ASN A 177 12.23 7.39 -18.82
C ASN A 177 12.33 8.45 -17.71
N GLY A 178 12.84 8.07 -16.53
CA GLY A 178 13.12 9.00 -15.43
C GLY A 178 11.91 9.35 -14.56
N HIS A 179 10.80 8.62 -14.67
CA HIS A 179 9.66 8.74 -13.76
C HIS A 179 9.97 8.07 -12.41
N ILE A 180 9.13 8.32 -11.40
CA ILE A 180 9.36 7.85 -10.03
C ILE A 180 8.17 7.08 -9.46
N LEU A 181 8.42 6.25 -8.47
CA LEU A 181 7.39 5.59 -7.66
C LEU A 181 7.09 6.43 -6.40
N LEU A 182 5.82 6.50 -6.02
CA LEU A 182 5.37 7.05 -4.75
C LEU A 182 4.81 5.97 -3.83
N LEU A 183 5.17 6.06 -2.55
CA LEU A 183 4.62 5.24 -1.47
C LEU A 183 4.33 6.12 -0.25
N HIS A 184 3.42 5.68 0.61
CA HIS A 184 3.19 6.25 1.94
C HIS A 184 3.70 5.27 3.00
N GLU A 185 4.28 5.77 4.08
CA GLU A 185 4.70 4.95 5.21
C GLU A 185 4.26 5.54 6.54
N TYR A 186 3.43 4.78 7.27
CA TYR A 186 2.83 5.22 8.52
C TYR A 186 3.11 4.25 9.65
N GLY A 187 3.16 4.77 10.88
CA GLY A 187 3.20 3.95 12.08
C GLY A 187 1.85 3.25 12.35
N PHE A 188 0.73 3.92 12.00
CA PHE A 188 -0.63 3.48 12.31
C PHE A 188 -0.75 2.89 13.73
N SER A 189 -1.23 1.65 13.87
CA SER A 189 -1.44 0.96 15.15
C SER A 189 -0.15 0.64 15.91
N PHE A 190 1.02 0.69 15.26
CA PHE A 190 2.32 0.53 15.93
C PHE A 190 2.78 1.80 16.65
N GLY A 191 2.10 2.93 16.44
CA GLY A 191 2.41 4.22 17.05
C GLY A 191 3.58 4.92 16.37
N GLU A 192 4.74 4.28 16.29
CA GLU A 192 5.99 4.83 15.72
C GLU A 192 6.41 4.07 14.45
N LEU A 193 7.06 4.76 13.51
CA LEU A 193 7.62 4.16 12.29
C LEU A 193 8.63 3.06 12.64
N ARG A 194 9.47 3.29 13.67
CA ARG A 194 10.47 2.29 14.10
C ARG A 194 9.89 0.96 14.56
N TYR A 195 8.65 0.96 15.04
CA TYR A 195 7.96 -0.23 15.49
C TYR A 195 7.08 -0.85 14.41
N SER A 196 6.78 -0.11 13.34
CA SER A 196 6.01 -0.63 12.22
C SER A 196 6.88 -1.34 11.17
N GLN A 197 8.21 -1.23 11.23
CA GLN A 197 9.09 -2.03 10.38
C GLN A 197 9.07 -3.53 10.75
N PRO A 198 9.34 -4.43 9.80
CA PRO A 198 9.43 -4.22 8.34
C PRO A 198 8.05 -4.22 7.65
N TRP A 199 6.97 -4.14 8.41
CA TRP A 199 5.59 -4.42 7.98
C TRP A 199 4.90 -3.26 7.26
N LEU A 200 5.20 -2.04 7.68
CA LEU A 200 4.71 -0.79 7.09
C LEU A 200 5.90 0.10 6.75
N ALA A 201 6.63 0.59 7.74
CA ALA A 201 7.86 1.36 7.50
C ALA A 201 8.97 0.46 6.93
N LEU A 202 9.73 0.98 5.98
CA LEU A 202 10.81 0.30 5.26
C LEU A 202 10.35 -0.95 4.49
N ARG A 203 9.04 -1.16 4.36
CA ARG A 203 8.49 -2.31 3.63
C ARG A 203 8.82 -2.26 2.15
N TYR A 204 9.04 -1.06 1.59
CA TYR A 204 9.49 -0.93 0.21
C TYR A 204 10.77 -1.71 -0.07
N ARG A 205 11.62 -1.95 0.93
CA ARG A 205 12.85 -2.74 0.72
C ARG A 205 12.49 -4.13 0.16
N HIS A 206 11.48 -4.80 0.71
CA HIS A 206 10.99 -6.07 0.14
C HIS A 206 10.56 -5.93 -1.33
N ALA A 207 9.74 -4.91 -1.63
CA ALA A 207 9.28 -4.65 -2.99
C ALA A 207 10.46 -4.39 -3.95
N TYR A 208 11.44 -3.58 -3.54
CA TYR A 208 12.59 -3.22 -4.38
C TYR A 208 13.55 -4.40 -4.61
N ARG A 209 13.64 -5.34 -3.67
CA ARG A 209 14.33 -6.63 -3.86
C ARG A 209 13.73 -7.40 -5.05
N HIS A 210 12.39 -7.44 -5.13
CA HIS A 210 11.67 -8.06 -6.24
C HIS A 210 11.77 -7.23 -7.54
N LEU A 211 11.49 -5.93 -7.47
CA LEU A 211 11.46 -5.05 -8.65
C LEU A 211 12.83 -4.93 -9.34
N ALA A 212 13.93 -4.93 -8.58
CA ALA A 212 15.28 -4.86 -9.14
C ALA A 212 15.62 -6.07 -10.02
N GLN A 213 15.09 -7.27 -9.69
CA GLN A 213 15.25 -8.47 -10.51
C GLN A 213 14.63 -8.33 -11.90
N HIS A 214 13.68 -7.40 -12.05
CA HIS A 214 12.94 -7.13 -13.27
C HIS A 214 13.30 -5.78 -13.91
N ASN A 215 14.34 -5.08 -13.43
CA ASN A 215 14.69 -3.72 -13.86
C ASN A 215 13.50 -2.73 -13.74
N ALA A 216 12.66 -2.93 -12.73
CA ALA A 216 11.44 -2.17 -12.44
C ALA A 216 11.58 -1.30 -11.16
N ASP A 217 12.79 -1.18 -10.64
CA ASP A 217 13.20 -0.39 -9.49
C ASP A 217 13.39 1.09 -9.86
N ALA A 218 12.32 1.75 -10.29
CA ALA A 218 12.31 3.21 -10.49
C ALA A 218 12.69 3.94 -9.19
N ARG A 219 13.17 5.19 -9.24
CA ARG A 219 13.52 5.90 -8.00
C ARG A 219 12.29 6.13 -7.12
N LEU A 220 12.49 6.12 -5.80
CA LEU A 220 11.40 6.19 -4.82
C LEU A 220 11.31 7.57 -4.17
N VAL A 221 10.10 8.08 -4.02
CA VAL A 221 9.77 9.08 -2.99
C VAL A 221 8.72 8.49 -2.07
N ILE A 222 8.95 8.59 -0.76
CA ILE A 222 7.89 8.36 0.22
C ILE A 222 7.11 9.68 0.32
N SER A 223 5.98 9.81 -0.38
CA SER A 223 5.24 11.08 -0.48
C SER A 223 4.54 11.47 0.82
N GLU A 224 4.32 10.52 1.72
CA GLU A 224 3.77 10.76 3.03
C GLU A 224 4.42 9.82 4.05
N ALA A 225 4.95 10.37 5.14
CA ALA A 225 5.30 9.57 6.31
C ALA A 225 5.07 10.27 7.64
N SER A 226 4.65 9.50 8.63
CA SER A 226 4.62 9.93 10.03
C SER A 226 4.47 8.73 10.97
N ALA A 227 4.87 8.93 12.23
CA ALA A 227 4.32 8.16 13.34
C ALA A 227 2.77 8.27 13.33
N ASN A 228 2.07 7.22 13.77
CA ASN A 228 0.62 7.06 13.65
C ASN A 228 0.15 7.35 12.22
N ALA A 229 -0.96 8.10 12.07
CA ALA A 229 -1.47 8.62 10.80
C ALA A 229 -1.13 10.11 10.59
N GLY A 230 -0.14 10.65 11.33
CA GLY A 230 0.26 12.06 11.25
C GLY A 230 0.74 12.64 12.59
N PHE A 231 1.16 13.90 12.53
CA PHE A 231 1.62 14.67 13.70
C PHE A 231 0.50 14.94 14.72
N GLY A 232 0.88 15.13 15.99
CA GLY A 232 -0.05 15.52 17.08
C GLY A 232 -0.65 14.34 17.86
N MET A 233 -0.38 13.11 17.42
CA MET A 233 -0.87 11.88 18.05
C MET A 233 0.08 11.32 19.12
N MET A 234 1.22 11.97 19.38
CA MET A 234 2.18 11.61 20.41
C MET A 234 3.01 12.82 20.86
N ASP A 235 3.87 12.61 21.86
CA ASP A 235 4.79 13.64 22.32
C ASP A 235 5.69 14.17 21.18
N THR A 236 5.96 15.48 21.22
CA THR A 236 6.68 16.16 20.14
C THR A 236 8.16 15.76 20.07
N ALA A 237 8.81 15.52 21.21
CA ALA A 237 10.19 15.05 21.22
C ALA A 237 10.26 13.58 20.78
N GLN A 238 9.30 12.76 21.20
CA GLN A 238 9.16 11.38 20.73
C GLN A 238 8.97 11.33 19.20
N TRP A 239 8.04 12.11 18.64
CA TRP A 239 7.82 12.19 17.19
C TRP A 239 9.08 12.61 16.44
N LEU A 240 9.78 13.64 16.91
CA LEU A 240 11.02 14.09 16.25
C LEU A 240 12.13 13.01 16.33
N ASN A 241 12.20 12.24 17.42
CA ASN A 241 13.15 11.14 17.53
C ASN A 241 12.82 9.99 16.57
N ASP A 242 11.54 9.67 16.38
CA ASP A 242 11.10 8.66 15.39
C ASP A 242 11.38 9.12 13.95
N VAL A 243 11.15 10.40 13.64
CA VAL A 243 11.54 11.01 12.35
C VAL A 243 13.04 10.89 12.10
N LYS A 244 13.88 11.21 13.09
CA LYS A 244 15.35 11.11 12.98
C LYS A 244 15.82 9.67 12.79
N TRP A 245 15.20 8.73 13.50
CA TRP A 245 15.46 7.31 13.28
C TRP A 245 15.10 6.92 11.84
N TYR A 246 13.93 7.30 11.37
CA TYR A 246 13.47 6.95 10.03
C TYR A 246 14.37 7.55 8.95
N ASP A 247 14.75 8.82 9.08
CA ASP A 247 15.74 9.47 8.20
C ASP A 247 17.07 8.68 8.16
N SER A 248 17.56 8.25 9.33
CA SER A 248 18.78 7.46 9.42
C SER A 248 18.71 6.12 8.69
N GLU A 249 17.52 5.52 8.59
CA GLU A 249 17.32 4.28 7.86
C GLU A 249 17.24 4.52 6.35
N ILE A 250 16.41 5.44 5.89
CA ILE A 250 16.22 5.70 4.45
C ILE A 250 17.44 6.39 3.82
N MET A 251 18.31 7.04 4.62
CA MET A 251 19.62 7.51 4.16
C MET A 251 20.56 6.38 3.72
N LYS A 252 20.31 5.14 4.13
CA LYS A 252 21.08 3.96 3.70
C LYS A 252 20.72 3.51 2.29
N ASP A 253 19.57 3.96 1.77
CA ASP A 253 18.95 3.39 0.58
C ASP A 253 19.04 4.37 -0.60
N GLY A 254 20.00 4.13 -1.50
CA GLY A 254 20.30 5.04 -2.62
C GLY A 254 19.15 5.27 -3.60
N VAL A 255 18.20 4.33 -3.66
CA VAL A 255 17.00 4.43 -4.51
C VAL A 255 16.00 5.47 -4.02
N VAL A 256 16.02 5.78 -2.71
CA VAL A 256 15.14 6.77 -2.09
C VAL A 256 15.67 8.17 -2.39
N ILE A 257 14.90 8.98 -3.11
CA ILE A 257 15.17 10.41 -3.31
C ILE A 257 14.98 11.13 -1.98
N GLY A 258 13.84 10.92 -1.33
CA GLY A 258 13.50 11.49 -0.05
C GLY A 258 12.13 11.03 0.45
N CYS A 259 11.74 11.51 1.62
CA CYS A 259 10.50 11.23 2.29
C CYS A 259 9.84 12.54 2.74
N CYS A 260 8.56 12.73 2.43
CA CYS A 260 7.78 13.90 2.83
C CYS A 260 7.00 13.63 4.12
N LEU A 261 7.32 14.36 5.19
CA LEU A 261 6.58 14.25 6.46
C LEU A 261 5.14 14.74 6.29
N TYR A 262 4.17 14.01 6.85
CA TYR A 262 2.74 14.33 6.81
C TYR A 262 2.28 15.02 8.12
N GLN A 263 1.78 16.26 8.10
CA GLN A 263 1.75 17.22 6.98
C GLN A 263 1.96 18.66 7.46
N LEU A 264 2.40 19.55 6.56
CA LEU A 264 2.51 20.98 6.80
C LEU A 264 1.34 21.72 6.16
N GLY A 265 0.54 22.38 6.98
CA GLY A 265 -0.63 23.15 6.54
C GLY A 265 -1.98 22.45 6.69
N GLY A 266 -2.03 21.12 6.74
CA GLY A 266 -3.27 20.35 6.94
C GLY A 266 -3.68 20.20 8.41
N ASP A 267 -4.47 19.18 8.73
CA ASP A 267 -5.03 18.97 10.08
C ASP A 267 -3.94 18.48 11.06
N GLU A 268 -3.10 17.54 10.64
CA GLU A 268 -1.94 17.04 11.39
C GLU A 268 -0.73 17.97 11.21
N ASN A 269 -0.92 19.27 11.46
CA ASN A 269 0.05 20.30 11.12
C ASN A 269 1.30 20.30 12.02
N PHE A 270 2.46 19.97 11.46
CA PHE A 270 3.75 20.09 12.17
C PHE A 270 4.38 21.50 12.07
N VAL A 271 3.65 22.55 11.72
CA VAL A 271 4.20 23.93 11.55
C VAL A 271 5.12 24.40 12.69
N LYS A 272 4.82 24.03 13.94
CA LYS A 272 5.66 24.37 15.11
C LYS A 272 7.03 23.67 15.16
N MET A 273 7.21 22.63 14.35
CA MET A 273 8.42 21.81 14.23
C MET A 273 9.30 22.20 13.06
N VAL A 274 8.82 23.06 12.15
CA VAL A 274 9.58 23.48 10.97
C VAL A 274 10.98 24.02 11.33
N PRO A 275 11.16 24.86 12.37
CA PRO A 275 12.50 25.30 12.78
C PRO A 275 13.42 24.15 13.22
N GLN A 276 12.93 23.23 14.08
CA GLN A 276 13.71 22.10 14.57
C GLN A 276 14.05 21.10 13.45
N LEU A 277 13.14 20.89 12.50
CA LEU A 277 13.37 20.06 11.32
C LEU A 277 14.43 20.70 10.42
N ALA A 278 14.35 22.02 10.18
CA ALA A 278 15.36 22.74 9.41
C ALA A 278 16.74 22.72 10.08
N ASP A 279 16.81 22.86 11.41
CA ASP A 279 18.04 22.66 12.18
C ASP A 279 18.63 21.27 11.95
N TYR A 280 17.83 20.23 12.13
CA TYR A 280 18.26 18.84 11.95
C TYR A 280 18.75 18.58 10.52
N ILE A 281 17.97 18.93 9.50
CA ILE A 281 18.31 18.72 8.09
C ILE A 281 19.61 19.45 7.74
N SER A 282 19.74 20.73 8.14
CA SER A 282 20.94 21.54 7.84
C SER A 282 22.24 20.96 8.41
N GLN A 283 22.14 20.23 9.54
CA GLN A 283 23.29 19.65 10.25
C GLN A 283 23.54 18.18 9.90
N THR A 284 22.62 17.53 9.18
CA THR A 284 22.72 16.09 8.89
C THR A 284 23.81 15.83 7.84
N PRO A 285 24.84 15.01 8.13
CA PRO A 285 25.97 14.81 7.23
C PRO A 285 25.58 14.20 5.88
N THR A 286 26.37 14.53 4.86
CA THR A 286 26.30 13.84 3.57
C THR A 286 27.16 12.57 3.59
N ARG A 287 26.49 11.41 3.49
CA ARG A 287 27.15 10.11 3.36
C ARG A 287 27.96 10.07 2.04
N PRO A 288 29.22 9.59 2.05
CA PRO A 288 30.03 9.49 0.84
C PRO A 288 29.37 8.60 -0.23
N GLU A 289 29.52 8.97 -1.51
CA GLU A 289 28.97 8.22 -2.66
C GLU A 289 29.44 6.75 -2.72
N THR A 290 30.62 6.44 -2.19
CA THR A 290 31.16 5.06 -2.12
C THR A 290 30.38 4.14 -1.19
N GLU A 291 29.44 4.67 -0.41
CA GLU A 291 28.50 3.90 0.41
C GLU A 291 27.04 3.92 -0.14
N GLN A 292 26.84 4.48 -1.34
CA GLN A 292 25.54 4.63 -2.02
C GLN A 292 25.42 3.78 -3.30
N ALA A 293 26.40 2.92 -3.59
CA ALA A 293 26.64 2.37 -4.93
C ALA A 293 26.00 1.01 -5.26
N ASP A 294 25.32 0.32 -4.33
CA ASP A 294 24.62 -0.93 -4.62
C ASP A 294 23.30 -0.97 -3.84
N PRO A 295 22.26 -1.71 -4.30
CA PRO A 295 20.94 -1.65 -3.71
C PRO A 295 21.03 -2.21 -2.30
N VAL A 296 21.19 -1.34 -1.31
CA VAL A 296 21.08 -1.73 0.09
C VAL A 296 19.60 -2.01 0.30
N VAL A 297 19.20 -3.24 -0.01
CA VAL A 297 17.92 -3.78 0.45
C VAL A 297 18.18 -4.46 1.79
N ALA A 298 18.68 -3.70 2.76
CA ALA A 298 18.97 -4.20 4.09
C ALA A 298 17.69 -4.29 4.93
N GLY A 299 17.37 -5.48 5.39
CA GLY A 299 16.17 -5.77 6.18
C GLY A 299 15.87 -7.26 6.06
N PRO A 300 15.11 -7.86 6.99
CA PRO A 300 14.76 -9.26 6.83
C PRO A 300 14.01 -9.47 5.49
N ASP A 301 14.24 -10.61 4.83
CA ASP A 301 13.28 -11.11 3.85
C ASP A 301 11.96 -11.34 4.57
N LEU A 302 10.84 -11.10 3.90
CA LEU A 302 9.53 -11.41 4.48
C LEU A 302 9.05 -12.71 3.82
N ASP A 303 8.58 -13.67 4.60
CA ASP A 303 7.93 -14.85 4.08
C ASP A 303 6.54 -14.51 3.52
N ALA A 304 5.84 -15.52 2.98
CA ALA A 304 4.50 -15.36 2.42
C ALA A 304 3.46 -14.88 3.46
N ASP A 305 3.77 -14.99 4.76
CA ASP A 305 2.96 -14.51 5.88
C ASP A 305 3.46 -13.14 6.40
N GLY A 306 4.42 -12.56 5.69
CA GLY A 306 5.10 -11.30 5.96
C GLY A 306 6.13 -11.34 7.09
N GLN A 307 6.33 -12.46 7.78
CA GLN A 307 7.31 -12.59 8.88
C GLN A 307 8.72 -12.52 8.35
N PRO A 308 9.71 -12.07 9.14
CA PRO A 308 11.11 -12.25 8.80
C PRO A 308 11.38 -13.71 8.39
N ALA A 309 11.63 -13.96 7.10
CA ALA A 309 12.20 -15.19 6.62
C ALA A 309 13.57 -15.32 7.31
N SER A 310 13.63 -16.23 8.27
CA SER A 310 14.75 -16.65 9.15
C SER A 310 16.12 -15.96 9.01
N ASP A 311 16.75 -15.68 10.17
CA ASP A 311 18.08 -15.11 10.41
C ASP A 311 19.27 -15.75 9.62
N GLU A 312 19.32 -15.59 8.31
CA GLU A 312 20.54 -15.76 7.52
C GLU A 312 20.82 -14.48 6.74
N PHE A 313 21.65 -13.62 7.33
CA PHE A 313 22.31 -12.54 6.61
C PHE A 313 23.09 -13.16 5.43
N ILE A 314 22.54 -13.13 4.22
CA ILE A 314 23.31 -13.39 3.01
C ILE A 314 24.23 -12.18 2.78
N PHE A 315 25.41 -12.24 3.39
CA PHE A 315 26.55 -11.44 2.95
C PHE A 315 26.96 -11.97 1.58
N LEU A 316 26.58 -11.27 0.50
CA LEU A 316 27.26 -11.40 -0.78
C LEU A 316 28.65 -10.74 -0.65
N THR A 317 29.58 -11.43 0.00
CA THR A 317 31.00 -11.11 -0.10
C THR A 317 31.53 -11.65 -1.41
N SER A 318 31.76 -10.73 -2.35
CA SER A 318 32.55 -10.97 -3.56
C SER A 318 33.98 -11.40 -3.18
N THR A 319 34.29 -12.69 -3.29
CA THR A 319 35.65 -13.19 -3.56
C THR A 319 35.62 -14.56 -4.26
N GLY A 320 36.28 -14.66 -5.42
CA GLY A 320 36.97 -15.89 -5.84
C GLY A 320 36.30 -16.79 -6.88
N VAL A 321 36.68 -16.56 -8.15
CA VAL A 321 36.87 -17.52 -9.27
C VAL A 321 35.79 -18.61 -9.46
N ALA A 322 34.95 -18.39 -10.48
CA ALA A 322 34.01 -19.38 -11.00
C ALA A 322 34.72 -20.63 -11.56
N PRO A 323 34.31 -21.87 -11.21
CA PRO A 323 34.65 -23.04 -11.99
C PRO A 323 33.80 -23.07 -13.28
N THR A 324 34.47 -23.30 -14.40
CA THR A 324 33.89 -23.43 -15.74
C THR A 324 32.83 -24.54 -15.76
N PRO A 325 31.57 -24.28 -16.18
CA PRO A 325 30.58 -25.35 -16.33
C PRO A 325 30.92 -26.23 -17.54
N THR A 326 30.92 -27.54 -17.33
CA THR A 326 31.01 -28.57 -18.36
C THR A 326 29.80 -28.47 -19.30
N PRO A 327 29.96 -28.51 -20.64
CA PRO A 327 28.82 -28.47 -21.56
C PRO A 327 27.91 -29.70 -21.37
N GLY A 328 26.65 -29.46 -21.02
CA GLY A 328 25.60 -30.47 -21.06
C GLY A 328 25.27 -30.88 -22.51
N PRO A 329 24.72 -32.09 -22.73
CA PRO A 329 24.44 -32.60 -24.06
C PRO A 329 23.43 -31.72 -24.81
N VAL A 330 23.73 -31.49 -26.09
CA VAL A 330 22.93 -30.72 -27.05
C VAL A 330 21.56 -31.41 -27.24
N PRO A 331 20.43 -30.70 -27.10
CA PRO A 331 19.13 -31.27 -27.42
C PRO A 331 19.00 -31.53 -28.93
N THR A 332 18.54 -32.74 -29.26
CA THR A 332 18.21 -33.20 -30.61
C THR A 332 17.11 -32.33 -31.21
N PRO A 333 17.21 -31.86 -32.46
CA PRO A 333 16.16 -31.05 -33.08
C PRO A 333 14.85 -31.84 -33.23
N GLU A 334 13.77 -31.24 -32.75
CA GLU A 334 12.40 -31.70 -32.90
C GLU A 334 11.96 -31.59 -34.39
N PRO A 335 11.19 -32.54 -34.94
CA PRO A 335 10.76 -32.50 -36.34
C PRO A 335 9.89 -31.27 -36.63
N GLY A 336 10.19 -30.60 -37.75
CA GLY A 336 9.52 -29.38 -38.18
C GLY A 336 8.01 -29.55 -38.48
N PRO A 337 7.27 -28.42 -38.54
CA PRO A 337 5.82 -28.41 -38.66
C PRO A 337 5.34 -29.00 -39.99
N THR A 338 4.38 -29.92 -39.90
CA THR A 338 3.64 -30.48 -41.03
C THR A 338 2.84 -29.37 -41.74
N PRO A 339 2.82 -29.32 -43.09
CA PRO A 339 2.09 -28.30 -43.84
C PRO A 339 0.57 -28.37 -43.59
N PRO A 340 -0.14 -27.23 -43.62
CA PRO A 340 -1.59 -27.19 -43.40
C PRO A 340 -2.34 -27.81 -44.58
N THR A 341 -3.31 -28.67 -44.25
CA THR A 341 -4.27 -29.28 -45.16
C THR A 341 -5.16 -28.22 -45.81
N PRO A 342 -5.48 -28.31 -47.12
CA PRO A 342 -6.33 -27.33 -47.79
C PRO A 342 -7.75 -27.32 -47.21
N THR A 343 -8.26 -26.12 -46.94
CA THR A 343 -9.61 -25.84 -46.46
C THR A 343 -10.65 -26.23 -47.53
N PRO A 344 -11.69 -27.02 -47.21
CA PRO A 344 -12.75 -27.32 -48.17
C PRO A 344 -13.59 -26.09 -48.49
N THR A 345 -13.99 -26.02 -49.76
CA THR A 345 -14.83 -24.98 -50.38
C THR A 345 -16.20 -24.89 -49.69
N PRO A 346 -16.75 -23.68 -49.44
CA PRO A 346 -18.06 -23.54 -48.81
C PRO A 346 -19.18 -24.06 -49.72
N GLU A 347 -20.04 -24.91 -49.15
CA GLU A 347 -21.26 -25.45 -49.75
C GLU A 347 -22.34 -24.35 -49.84
N PRO A 348 -23.23 -24.36 -50.86
CA PRO A 348 -24.26 -23.34 -51.02
C PRO A 348 -25.22 -23.30 -49.84
N GLY A 349 -25.47 -22.09 -49.32
CA GLY A 349 -26.35 -21.86 -48.18
C GLY A 349 -27.82 -22.29 -48.44
N PRO A 350 -28.54 -22.72 -47.38
CA PRO A 350 -29.92 -23.17 -47.50
C PRO A 350 -30.87 -22.01 -47.84
N ILE A 351 -31.87 -22.35 -48.66
CA ILE A 351 -33.01 -21.50 -49.02
C ILE A 351 -33.81 -21.13 -47.76
N PRO A 352 -34.24 -19.85 -47.59
CA PRO A 352 -35.00 -19.44 -46.41
C PRO A 352 -36.36 -20.14 -46.34
N THR A 353 -36.60 -20.82 -45.23
CA THR A 353 -37.89 -21.40 -44.82
C THR A 353 -38.84 -20.28 -44.39
N PRO A 354 -40.16 -20.35 -44.70
CA PRO A 354 -41.11 -19.33 -44.30
C PRO A 354 -41.23 -19.21 -42.77
N THR A 355 -41.29 -17.96 -42.31
CA THR A 355 -41.47 -17.56 -40.92
C THR A 355 -42.76 -18.14 -40.34
N PRO A 356 -42.71 -18.90 -39.22
CA PRO A 356 -43.92 -19.31 -38.51
C PRO A 356 -44.56 -18.13 -37.75
N ASP A 357 -45.89 -18.16 -37.67
CA ASP A 357 -46.72 -17.20 -36.95
C ASP A 357 -46.33 -17.04 -35.46
N PRO A 358 -46.57 -15.86 -34.86
CA PRO A 358 -46.16 -15.57 -33.49
C PRO A 358 -46.85 -16.48 -32.46
N VAL A 359 -46.03 -17.14 -31.65
CA VAL A 359 -46.45 -17.90 -30.45
C VAL A 359 -46.86 -16.92 -29.34
N PRO A 360 -47.96 -17.14 -28.60
CA PRO A 360 -48.40 -16.27 -27.51
C PRO A 360 -47.38 -16.22 -26.37
N SER A 361 -47.20 -15.02 -25.79
CA SER A 361 -46.30 -14.76 -24.66
C SER A 361 -46.60 -15.64 -23.44
N PRO A 362 -45.57 -16.12 -22.72
CA PRO A 362 -45.74 -16.86 -21.48
C PRO A 362 -46.29 -15.97 -20.35
N PRO A 363 -47.06 -16.53 -19.39
CA PRO A 363 -47.57 -15.78 -18.26
C PRO A 363 -46.45 -15.31 -17.32
N GLU A 364 -46.69 -14.16 -16.72
CA GLU A 364 -45.80 -13.46 -15.77
C GLU A 364 -45.41 -14.38 -14.60
N PRO A 365 -44.12 -14.42 -14.20
CA PRO A 365 -43.68 -15.27 -13.09
C PRO A 365 -44.30 -14.81 -11.77
N ALA A 366 -44.80 -15.78 -11.00
CA ALA A 366 -45.33 -15.56 -9.66
C ALA A 366 -44.28 -14.94 -8.73
N PRO A 367 -44.68 -14.07 -7.78
CA PRO A 367 -43.74 -13.45 -6.84
C PRO A 367 -43.05 -14.53 -6.00
N THR A 368 -41.71 -14.53 -6.04
CA THR A 368 -40.87 -15.34 -5.17
C THR A 368 -41.19 -15.06 -3.70
N PRO A 369 -41.32 -16.07 -2.81
CA PRO A 369 -41.56 -15.84 -1.39
C PRO A 369 -40.39 -15.05 -0.81
N THR A 370 -40.69 -13.87 -0.26
CA THR A 370 -39.74 -13.06 0.50
C THR A 370 -39.33 -13.83 1.74
N LEU A 371 -38.11 -14.37 1.77
CA LEU A 371 -37.47 -14.75 3.02
C LEU A 371 -37.35 -13.47 3.84
N THR A 372 -38.09 -13.37 4.95
CA THR A 372 -37.91 -12.32 5.94
C THR A 372 -36.56 -12.52 6.60
N HIS A 373 -35.49 -12.04 5.97
CA HIS A 373 -34.20 -11.91 6.65
C HIS A 373 -34.40 -10.94 7.80
N PRO A 374 -34.01 -11.30 9.04
CA PRO A 374 -34.10 -10.38 10.16
C PRO A 374 -33.33 -9.09 9.82
N ILE A 375 -33.95 -7.94 10.11
CA ILE A 375 -33.41 -6.62 9.76
C ILE A 375 -32.03 -6.48 10.42
N SER A 376 -30.99 -6.35 9.60
CA SER A 376 -29.61 -6.15 10.05
C SER A 376 -29.48 -4.80 10.75
N ALA A 377 -28.85 -4.76 11.92
CA ALA A 377 -28.66 -3.55 12.72
C ALA A 377 -27.44 -2.71 12.29
N GLY A 378 -26.81 -3.04 11.14
CA GLY A 378 -25.60 -2.40 10.62
C GLY A 378 -24.49 -3.41 10.32
N PRO A 379 -23.28 -2.95 9.96
CA PRO A 379 -22.12 -3.83 9.78
C PRO A 379 -21.85 -4.64 11.05
N LEU A 380 -21.68 -5.95 10.91
CA LEU A 380 -21.23 -6.80 12.02
C LEU A 380 -19.84 -6.33 12.45
N ASP A 381 -19.65 -6.21 13.76
CA ASP A 381 -18.36 -6.08 14.39
C ASP A 381 -18.36 -6.84 15.73
N PHE A 382 -17.19 -7.01 16.34
CA PHE A 382 -17.11 -7.51 17.69
C PHE A 382 -15.81 -7.14 18.38
N ASN A 383 -15.82 -7.20 19.71
CA ASN A 383 -14.62 -7.12 20.53
C ASN A 383 -14.49 -8.36 21.42
N VAL A 384 -13.27 -8.66 21.87
CA VAL A 384 -13.02 -9.76 22.82
C VAL A 384 -12.30 -9.20 24.03
N THR A 385 -12.83 -9.49 25.22
CA THR A 385 -12.30 -9.00 26.49
C THR A 385 -12.02 -10.14 27.46
N VAL A 386 -11.09 -9.91 28.39
CA VAL A 386 -10.85 -10.86 29.48
C VAL A 386 -11.95 -10.67 30.54
N ALA A 387 -12.86 -11.62 30.63
CA ALA A 387 -14.00 -11.55 31.55
C ALA A 387 -13.64 -12.04 32.96
N ARG A 388 -12.85 -13.13 33.05
CA ARG A 388 -12.46 -13.69 34.35
C ARG A 388 -11.15 -14.46 34.25
N VAL A 389 -10.38 -14.46 35.34
CA VAL A 389 -9.23 -15.35 35.52
C VAL A 389 -9.41 -16.14 36.81
N ARG A 390 -9.23 -17.46 36.75
CA ARG A 390 -9.35 -18.36 37.90
C ARG A 390 -8.19 -19.32 37.97
N LYS A 391 -7.93 -19.89 39.15
CA LYS A 391 -6.97 -21.00 39.28
C LYS A 391 -7.52 -22.24 38.57
N ASP A 392 -6.64 -22.96 37.90
CA ASP A 392 -6.99 -24.25 37.32
C ASP A 392 -7.04 -25.31 38.43
N PRO A 393 -8.21 -25.93 38.72
CA PRO A 393 -8.34 -26.92 39.79
C PRO A 393 -7.59 -28.22 39.50
N ASP A 394 -7.38 -28.53 38.21
CA ASP A 394 -6.77 -29.79 37.76
C ASP A 394 -5.25 -29.66 37.59
N ARG A 395 -4.73 -28.43 37.52
CA ARG A 395 -3.31 -28.13 37.30
C ARG A 395 -2.78 -27.09 38.29
N PRO A 396 -2.15 -27.52 39.41
CA PRO A 396 -1.58 -26.62 40.40
C PRO A 396 -0.58 -25.63 39.78
N GLY A 397 -0.82 -24.34 39.98
CA GLY A 397 0.02 -23.25 39.45
C GLY A 397 -0.40 -22.69 38.09
N GLN A 398 -1.37 -23.31 37.41
CA GLN A 398 -1.96 -22.81 36.17
C GLN A 398 -3.22 -21.96 36.42
N ILE A 399 -3.62 -21.20 35.41
CA ILE A 399 -4.85 -20.40 35.40
C ILE A 399 -5.74 -20.80 34.23
N ILE A 400 -7.03 -20.53 34.34
CA ILE A 400 -7.97 -20.52 33.23
C ILE A 400 -8.42 -19.08 33.02
N VAL A 401 -8.21 -18.57 31.81
CA VAL A 401 -8.68 -17.26 31.37
C VAL A 401 -9.98 -17.46 30.61
N THR A 402 -11.04 -16.80 31.04
CA THR A 402 -12.34 -16.76 30.38
C THR A 402 -12.42 -15.48 29.57
N PHE A 403 -12.58 -15.61 28.25
CA PHE A 403 -12.83 -14.52 27.33
C PHE A 403 -14.33 -14.34 27.09
N GLN A 404 -14.76 -13.09 26.97
CA GLN A 404 -16.11 -12.70 26.54
C GLN A 404 -16.01 -12.07 25.16
N ILE A 405 -16.90 -12.48 24.26
CA ILE A 405 -17.03 -11.97 22.90
C ILE A 405 -18.29 -11.09 22.87
N ASP A 406 -18.10 -9.81 22.56
CA ASP A 406 -19.18 -8.83 22.53
C ASP A 406 -19.42 -8.43 21.07
N ALA A 407 -20.40 -9.09 20.43
CA ALA A 407 -20.78 -8.83 19.05
C ALA A 407 -21.75 -7.64 18.95
N THR A 408 -21.54 -6.78 17.96
CA THR A 408 -22.33 -5.58 17.66
C THR A 408 -22.68 -5.54 16.18
N GLY A 409 -23.83 -4.93 15.83
CA GLY A 409 -24.29 -4.91 14.44
C GLY A 409 -24.68 -6.29 13.91
N GLY A 410 -24.89 -6.42 12.61
CA GLY A 410 -25.49 -7.63 12.02
C GLY A 410 -26.90 -7.89 12.54
N SER A 411 -27.38 -9.12 12.35
CA SER A 411 -28.59 -9.64 12.99
C SER A 411 -28.24 -10.36 14.29
N GLY A 412 -28.98 -10.07 15.37
CA GLY A 412 -28.64 -10.38 16.78
C GLY A 412 -28.51 -11.85 17.20
N GLU A 413 -28.52 -12.80 16.26
CA GLU A 413 -28.11 -14.18 16.49
C GLU A 413 -26.72 -14.41 15.86
N TYR A 414 -25.78 -14.89 16.68
CA TYR A 414 -24.38 -15.03 16.29
C TYR A 414 -23.84 -16.44 16.53
N GLN A 415 -23.02 -16.91 15.60
CA GLN A 415 -22.16 -18.08 15.74
C GLN A 415 -20.73 -17.64 16.00
N TYR A 416 -20.08 -18.28 16.96
CA TYR A 416 -18.73 -17.94 17.41
C TYR A 416 -17.77 -19.08 17.11
N ALA A 417 -16.56 -18.76 16.69
CA ALA A 417 -15.46 -19.69 16.58
C ALA A 417 -14.15 -19.05 17.06
N CYS A 418 -13.23 -19.86 17.58
CA CYS A 418 -11.88 -19.45 17.93
C CYS A 418 -10.88 -20.49 17.41
N GLU A 419 -9.82 -20.03 16.75
CA GLU A 419 -8.81 -20.91 16.11
C GLU A 419 -9.45 -21.97 15.20
N GLY A 420 -10.50 -21.58 14.47
CA GLY A 420 -11.25 -22.46 13.57
C GLY A 420 -12.22 -23.43 14.26
N VAL A 421 -12.27 -23.46 15.59
CA VAL A 421 -13.17 -24.34 16.36
C VAL A 421 -14.42 -23.59 16.78
N ALA A 422 -15.60 -24.15 16.48
CA ALA A 422 -16.88 -23.59 16.89
C ALA A 422 -17.02 -23.57 18.42
N LEU A 423 -17.53 -22.46 18.95
CA LEU A 423 -17.84 -22.27 20.37
C LEU A 423 -19.34 -22.45 20.61
N SER A 424 -19.70 -22.97 21.78
CA SER A 424 -21.10 -23.14 22.18
C SER A 424 -21.80 -21.83 22.56
N GLY A 425 -21.06 -20.72 22.64
CA GLY A 425 -21.60 -19.40 22.97
C GLY A 425 -20.54 -18.31 22.90
N ALA A 426 -20.88 -17.12 23.41
CA ALA A 426 -20.04 -15.92 23.38
C ALA A 426 -18.86 -15.94 24.37
N THR A 427 -18.59 -17.07 25.02
CA THR A 427 -17.51 -17.21 25.99
C THR A 427 -16.54 -18.30 25.60
N ARG A 428 -15.28 -18.12 25.99
CA ARG A 428 -14.23 -19.11 25.77
C ARG A 428 -13.32 -19.23 26.98
N ASP A 429 -13.21 -20.44 27.50
CA ASP A 429 -12.21 -20.79 28.50
C ASP A 429 -10.92 -21.27 27.85
N ARG A 430 -9.80 -20.69 28.27
CA ARG A 430 -8.46 -21.01 27.79
C ARG A 430 -7.53 -21.26 28.97
N PRO A 431 -7.00 -22.48 29.13
CA PRO A 431 -5.90 -22.73 30.06
C PRO A 431 -4.68 -21.90 29.72
N SER A 432 -4.00 -21.33 30.70
CA SER A 432 -2.79 -20.52 30.49
C SER A 432 -1.89 -20.50 31.73
N THR A 433 -0.67 -20.01 31.53
CA THR A 433 0.28 -19.66 32.60
C THR A 433 0.21 -18.15 32.90
N LYS A 434 0.51 -17.72 34.13
CA LYS A 434 0.53 -16.29 34.51
C LYS A 434 1.55 -15.42 33.74
N SER A 435 2.49 -16.01 33.00
CA SER A 435 3.56 -15.30 32.29
C SER A 435 3.41 -15.30 30.76
N GLY A 436 2.46 -16.04 30.21
CA GLY A 436 2.30 -16.20 28.76
C GLY A 436 1.27 -15.23 28.17
N ALA A 437 1.67 -14.43 27.18
CA ALA A 437 0.72 -13.68 26.36
C ALA A 437 -0.15 -14.66 25.57
N ILE A 438 -1.42 -14.30 25.36
CA ILE A 438 -2.37 -15.09 24.59
C ILE A 438 -2.64 -14.37 23.28
N VAL A 439 -2.49 -15.10 22.18
CA VAL A 439 -2.86 -14.64 20.85
C VAL A 439 -3.86 -15.63 20.28
N GLU A 440 -5.08 -15.18 20.04
CA GLU A 440 -6.15 -16.02 19.51
C GLU A 440 -6.94 -15.25 18.44
N THR A 441 -7.38 -15.98 17.42
CA THR A 441 -8.17 -15.52 16.29
C THR A 441 -9.61 -15.94 16.49
N TYR A 442 -10.50 -14.97 16.56
CA TYR A 442 -11.93 -15.17 16.75
C TYR A 442 -12.67 -14.87 15.46
N LYS A 443 -13.74 -15.61 15.23
CA LYS A 443 -14.68 -15.42 14.13
C LYS A 443 -16.09 -15.30 14.71
N VAL A 444 -16.80 -14.26 14.31
CA VAL A 444 -18.23 -14.09 14.60
C VAL A 444 -18.97 -14.07 13.28
N THR A 445 -20.03 -14.88 13.18
CA THR A 445 -20.92 -14.94 12.02
C THR A 445 -22.33 -14.61 12.47
N SER A 446 -22.94 -13.58 11.89
CA SER A 446 -24.35 -13.27 12.09
C SER A 446 -25.22 -14.11 11.15
N ILE A 447 -26.47 -14.37 11.55
CA ILE A 447 -27.44 -15.12 10.74
C ILE A 447 -27.78 -14.44 9.40
N ASP A 448 -27.55 -13.13 9.26
CA ASP A 448 -27.70 -12.42 7.98
C ASP A 448 -26.53 -12.69 7.00
N GLY A 449 -25.58 -13.54 7.38
CA GLY A 449 -24.45 -13.99 6.58
C GLY A 449 -23.19 -13.17 6.77
N GLN A 450 -23.24 -12.07 7.53
CA GLN A 450 -22.05 -11.29 7.83
C GLN A 450 -21.07 -12.08 8.69
N THR A 451 -19.79 -12.03 8.34
CA THR A 451 -18.72 -12.74 9.05
C THR A 451 -17.55 -11.80 9.27
N VAL A 452 -17.11 -11.66 10.53
CA VAL A 452 -15.91 -10.89 10.89
C VAL A 452 -14.92 -11.82 11.56
N VAL A 453 -13.65 -11.68 11.20
CA VAL A 453 -12.52 -12.41 11.82
C VAL A 453 -11.54 -11.37 12.36
N LYS A 454 -11.16 -11.49 13.63
CA LYS A 454 -10.20 -10.59 14.28
C LYS A 454 -9.21 -11.41 15.10
N LYS A 455 -7.95 -10.98 15.07
CA LYS A 455 -6.88 -11.54 15.91
C LYS A 455 -6.64 -10.61 17.10
N PHE A 456 -6.65 -11.17 18.29
CA PHE A 456 -6.46 -10.42 19.53
C PHE A 456 -5.16 -10.83 20.20
N PHE A 457 -4.46 -9.85 20.77
CA PHE A 457 -3.28 -10.04 21.60
C PHE A 457 -3.63 -9.60 23.02
N PHE A 458 -3.49 -10.51 23.99
CA PHE A 458 -3.67 -10.24 25.40
C PHE A 458 -2.36 -10.44 26.13
N ALA A 459 -1.76 -9.36 26.63
CA ALA A 459 -0.53 -9.46 27.39
C ALA A 459 -0.81 -10.04 28.78
N ALA A 460 0.06 -10.94 29.25
CA ALA A 460 -0.10 -11.59 30.55
C ALA A 460 -0.16 -10.60 31.73
N ARG A 461 0.52 -9.44 31.58
CA ARG A 461 0.55 -8.36 32.58
C ARG A 461 -0.80 -7.65 32.76
N ASP A 462 -1.70 -7.78 31.78
CA ASP A 462 -3.01 -7.13 31.77
C ASP A 462 -4.12 -8.06 32.33
N PHE A 463 -3.75 -9.29 32.73
CA PHE A 463 -4.70 -10.22 33.35
C PHE A 463 -5.01 -9.82 34.80
N PRO A 464 -6.29 -9.74 35.19
CA PRO A 464 -6.66 -9.48 36.57
C PRO A 464 -6.19 -10.61 37.49
N ASN A 465 -6.05 -10.31 38.78
CA ASN A 465 -5.70 -11.32 39.77
C ASN A 465 -6.69 -12.49 39.77
N ALA A 466 -6.17 -13.71 39.77
CA ALA A 466 -6.99 -14.92 39.80
C ALA A 466 -7.83 -14.95 41.09
N THR A 467 -9.16 -14.92 40.94
CA THR A 467 -10.13 -15.08 42.04
C THR A 467 -10.38 -16.53 42.35
#